data_AF-A0A7S2G2G8-F1
#
_entry.id   AF-A0A7S2G2G8-F1
#
_cell.length_a   1.000
_cell.length_b   1.000
_cell.length_c   1.000
_cell.angle_alpha   90.00
_cell.angle_beta   90.00
_cell.angle_gamma   90.00
#
_symmetry.space_group_name_H-M   'P 1'
#
loop_
_entity.id
_entity.type
_entity.pdbx_description
1 polymer ?
#
loop_
_entity_poly.entity_id
_entity_poly.type
_entity_poly.pdbx_seq_one_letter_code
_entity_poly.pdbx_strand_id
1 'polypeptide(L)'
;MLLISQAEQSTLEILLADAVMQSIRLSPGKEQFAFIGQCLLAHVESTPPPTVDEKKVRATNPSRSELNAELKEIANVLSRKLNATRGQSAPIRALAEALVGDGPKPEVPPPAPLAVPSTLPSPPKPRPAATTKKLLKSLPSSKQMISRNSTPETISKMNVASWTESFMATDPRKQLYELFQPGTEPSALEQAIWAQMGGQTASSYFTVWRPTSYDAIRLMMEGKATGKSLNVKGKSAKKGKLSGLVPFLQISDAAHKDKLPTSPATAVLRLYFKSPESRDAAQSKLEEVRQQMAARSSVAKAAIAAHDAEEAVLDESALTRHLMTLRTELLEGAAAQITTLEESGYGLEIGERLFVQVYIQQADISHPPGWETGRPSEPDYMDLNLQSARKVDPLHPRVVIFQFDDQAALNPRGLLVAYEVSRGSV
;
A
#
# COMPACT_ATOMS: atom_id res chain seq x y z
N MET A 1 39.54 11.19 0.41
CA MET A 1 39.89 10.83 1.79
C MET A 1 38.65 11.09 2.64
N LEU A 2 37.78 10.07 2.77
CA LEU A 2 36.56 10.12 3.57
C LEU A 2 36.79 9.15 4.73
N LEU A 3 37.03 9.71 5.92
CA LEU A 3 37.01 8.95 7.16
C LEU A 3 35.53 8.69 7.48
N ILE A 4 35.07 7.48 7.17
CA ILE A 4 33.80 6.97 7.67
C ILE A 4 33.98 6.83 9.19
N SER A 5 33.10 7.47 9.95
CA SER A 5 33.22 7.44 11.41
C SER A 5 32.93 6.02 11.93
N GLN A 6 33.50 5.64 13.08
CA GLN A 6 33.20 4.35 13.72
C GLN A 6 31.70 4.10 13.89
N ALA A 7 30.91 5.17 14.07
CA ALA A 7 29.45 5.09 14.17
C ALA A 7 28.79 4.65 12.85
N GLU A 8 29.31 5.08 11.70
CA GLU A 8 28.80 4.69 10.39
C GLU A 8 29.19 3.25 10.03
N GLN A 9 30.36 2.79 10.49
CA GLN A 9 30.80 1.41 10.32
C GLN A 9 29.94 0.44 11.16
N SER A 10 29.66 0.78 12.42
CA SER A 10 28.70 0.04 13.25
C SER A 10 27.28 0.06 12.68
N THR A 11 26.86 1.16 12.04
CA THR A 11 25.55 1.23 11.39
C THR A 11 25.46 0.29 10.19
N LEU A 12 26.54 0.16 9.42
CA LEU A 12 26.62 -0.75 8.27
C LEU A 12 26.63 -2.22 8.72
N GLU A 13 27.31 -2.54 9.81
CA GLU A 13 27.29 -3.86 10.44
C GLU A 13 25.90 -4.23 10.98
N ILE A 14 25.18 -3.28 11.58
CA ILE A 14 23.81 -3.45 12.06
C ILE A 14 22.84 -3.70 10.89
N LEU A 15 22.95 -2.93 9.81
CA LEU A 15 22.11 -3.10 8.62
C LEU A 15 22.39 -4.42 7.90
N LEU A 16 23.64 -4.87 7.88
CA LEU A 16 24.03 -6.15 7.31
C LEU A 16 23.51 -7.31 8.16
N ALA A 17 23.60 -7.21 9.49
CA ALA A 17 23.03 -8.19 10.42
C ALA A 17 21.50 -8.28 10.29
N ASP A 18 20.81 -7.15 10.16
CA ASP A 18 19.35 -7.12 9.98
C ASP A 18 18.93 -7.73 8.64
N ALA A 19 19.64 -7.42 7.55
CA ALA A 19 19.41 -8.01 6.23
C ALA A 19 19.62 -9.54 6.23
N VAL A 20 20.66 -10.02 6.92
CA VAL A 20 20.91 -11.47 7.10
C VAL A 20 19.79 -12.12 7.90
N MET A 21 19.34 -11.49 8.98
CA MET A 21 18.25 -12.01 9.82
C MET A 21 16.89 -12.00 9.11
N GLN A 22 16.61 -11.00 8.28
CA GLN A 22 15.42 -10.97 7.43
C GLN A 22 15.47 -12.07 6.35
N SER A 23 16.64 -12.32 5.76
CA SER A 23 16.83 -13.41 4.78
C SER A 23 16.61 -14.79 5.42
N ILE A 24 17.10 -15.00 6.65
CA ILE A 24 16.90 -16.23 7.43
C ILE A 24 15.40 -16.47 7.73
N ARG A 25 14.62 -15.41 7.96
CA ARG A 25 13.17 -15.51 8.24
C ARG A 25 12.33 -15.87 7.02
N LEU A 26 12.77 -15.53 5.81
CA LEU A 26 11.97 -15.64 4.59
C LEU A 26 12.11 -16.99 3.86
N SER A 27 13.11 -17.83 4.17
CA SER A 27 13.20 -19.21 3.66
C SER A 27 14.23 -20.08 4.41
N PRO A 28 13.84 -21.17 5.09
CA PRO A 28 14.76 -21.94 5.96
C PRO A 28 15.58 -23.02 5.21
N GLY A 29 15.95 -22.79 3.95
CA GLY A 29 16.63 -23.78 3.11
C GLY A 29 18.16 -23.81 3.29
N LYS A 30 18.73 -25.01 3.53
CA LYS A 30 20.20 -25.22 3.69
C LYS A 30 21.05 -24.70 2.51
N GLU A 31 20.49 -24.67 1.31
CA GLU A 31 21.21 -24.28 0.09
C GLU A 31 21.47 -22.76 0.00
N GLN A 32 20.64 -21.93 0.62
CA GLN A 32 20.83 -20.47 0.64
C GLN A 32 21.86 -20.02 1.68
N PHE A 33 22.10 -20.78 2.75
CA PHE A 33 23.20 -20.50 3.69
C PHE A 33 24.57 -20.66 3.04
N ALA A 34 24.71 -21.66 2.14
CA ALA A 34 25.92 -21.81 1.34
C ALA A 34 26.10 -20.63 0.36
N PHE A 35 25.01 -20.13 -0.23
CA PHE A 35 25.02 -18.98 -1.13
C PHE A 35 25.37 -17.66 -0.42
N ILE A 36 24.76 -17.38 0.74
CA ILE A 36 25.08 -16.18 1.56
C ILE A 36 26.54 -16.24 2.05
N GLY A 37 27.00 -17.43 2.47
CA GLY A 37 28.41 -17.66 2.81
C GLY A 37 29.37 -17.40 1.65
N GLN A 38 29.01 -17.84 0.43
CA GLN A 38 29.78 -17.57 -0.79
C GLN A 38 29.78 -16.09 -1.19
N CYS A 39 28.66 -15.38 -1.05
CA CYS A 39 28.57 -13.94 -1.32
C CYS A 39 29.42 -13.11 -0.35
N LEU A 40 29.44 -13.48 0.95
CA LEU A 40 30.28 -12.83 1.95
C LEU A 40 31.77 -13.10 1.71
N LEU A 41 32.14 -14.33 1.35
CA LEU A 41 33.51 -14.67 0.95
C LEU A 41 33.96 -13.88 -0.29
N ALA A 42 33.12 -13.83 -1.33
CA ALA A 42 33.41 -13.07 -2.55
C ALA A 42 33.54 -11.57 -2.29
N HIS A 43 32.75 -11.01 -1.37
CA HIS A 43 32.87 -9.61 -0.97
C HIS A 43 34.21 -9.33 -0.28
N VAL A 44 34.61 -10.17 0.68
CA VAL A 44 35.90 -10.10 1.38
C VAL A 44 37.08 -10.25 0.39
N GLU A 45 36.95 -11.12 -0.62
CA GLU A 45 37.97 -11.33 -1.65
C GLU A 45 38.05 -10.19 -2.69
N SER A 46 36.94 -9.49 -2.94
CA SER A 46 36.86 -8.38 -3.91
C SER A 46 37.25 -7.02 -3.36
N THR A 47 37.41 -6.90 -2.04
CA THR A 47 37.75 -5.61 -1.39
C THR A 47 39.28 -5.42 -1.42
N PRO A 48 39.82 -4.42 -2.14
CA PRO A 48 41.26 -4.22 -2.20
C PRO A 48 41.79 -3.82 -0.81
N PRO A 49 42.99 -4.29 -0.43
CA PRO A 49 43.58 -3.92 0.86
C PRO A 49 43.79 -2.40 0.91
N PRO A 50 43.56 -1.76 2.07
CA PRO A 50 43.78 -0.34 2.20
C PRO A 50 45.26 -0.02 1.99
N THR A 51 45.55 0.88 1.06
CA THR A 51 46.90 1.45 0.86
C THR A 51 47.19 2.44 1.99
N VAL A 52 47.75 1.94 3.10
CA VAL A 52 48.30 2.76 4.18
C VAL A 52 49.63 2.16 4.65
N ASP A 53 50.59 3.05 4.87
CA ASP A 53 51.98 2.86 5.26
C ASP A 53 52.22 1.72 6.28
N GLU A 54 52.96 0.69 5.85
CA GLU A 54 53.08 -0.64 6.49
C GLU A 54 53.87 -0.68 7.82
N LYS A 55 54.30 0.45 8.39
CA LYS A 55 55.19 0.45 9.55
C LYS A 55 54.56 0.74 10.91
N LYS A 56 53.24 0.99 11.01
CA LYS A 56 52.61 1.31 12.31
C LYS A 56 51.34 0.54 12.71
N VAL A 57 50.85 -0.40 11.91
CA VAL A 57 49.62 -1.17 12.23
C VAL A 57 49.91 -2.67 12.36
N ARG A 58 50.85 -3.04 13.25
CA ARG A 58 51.20 -4.46 13.49
C ARG A 58 51.06 -4.89 14.94
N ALA A 59 50.09 -4.34 15.67
CA ALA A 59 49.88 -4.69 17.09
C ALA A 59 48.47 -5.17 17.46
N THR A 60 47.46 -5.15 16.59
CA THR A 60 46.07 -5.46 17.05
C THR A 60 45.16 -6.18 16.07
N ASN A 61 45.63 -6.63 14.90
CA ASN A 61 44.75 -7.36 13.97
C ASN A 61 44.92 -8.87 14.12
N PRO A 62 43.84 -9.61 14.47
CA PRO A 62 43.90 -11.06 14.57
C PRO A 62 44.24 -11.66 13.21
N SER A 63 45.08 -12.68 13.24
CA SER A 63 45.42 -13.50 12.08
C SER A 63 44.16 -14.16 11.51
N ARG A 64 44.19 -14.44 10.21
CA ARG A 64 43.09 -15.13 9.51
C ARG A 64 42.73 -16.48 10.17
N SER A 65 43.70 -17.15 10.80
CA SER A 65 43.47 -18.36 11.60
C SER A 65 42.70 -18.11 12.88
N GLU A 66 42.91 -16.98 13.56
CA GLU A 66 42.20 -16.60 14.78
C GLU A 66 40.75 -16.23 14.47
N LEU A 67 40.50 -15.46 13.40
CA LEU A 67 39.15 -15.15 12.91
C LEU A 67 38.36 -16.43 12.55
N ASN A 68 39.00 -17.39 11.89
CA ASN A 68 38.37 -18.66 11.56
C ASN A 68 38.10 -19.53 12.80
N ALA A 69 38.92 -19.43 13.84
CA ALA A 69 38.70 -20.12 15.10
C ALA A 69 37.52 -19.52 15.88
N GLU A 70 37.41 -18.19 15.94
CA GLU A 70 36.28 -17.49 16.55
C GLU A 70 34.95 -17.81 15.85
N LEU A 71 34.91 -17.77 14.52
CA LEU A 71 33.69 -18.13 13.77
C LEU A 71 33.24 -19.57 14.02
N LYS A 72 34.20 -20.50 14.19
CA LYS A 72 33.93 -21.90 14.50
C LYS A 72 33.40 -22.07 15.93
N GLU A 73 33.90 -21.29 16.89
CA GLU A 73 33.40 -21.26 18.26
C GLU A 73 31.98 -20.71 18.32
N ILE A 74 31.70 -19.60 17.60
CA ILE A 74 30.35 -19.01 17.50
C ILE A 74 29.36 -20.02 16.91
N ALA A 75 29.72 -20.71 15.83
CA ALA A 75 28.87 -21.73 15.21
C ALA A 75 28.58 -22.92 16.17
N ASN A 76 29.57 -23.30 16.98
CA ASN A 76 29.43 -24.36 17.99
C ASN A 76 28.55 -23.93 19.17
N VAL A 77 28.63 -22.67 19.60
CA VAL A 77 27.76 -22.11 20.66
C VAL A 77 26.32 -22.02 20.16
N LEU A 78 26.10 -21.55 18.93
CA LEU A 78 24.78 -21.49 18.32
C LEU A 78 24.16 -22.88 18.15
N SER A 79 24.93 -23.87 17.67
CA SER A 79 24.45 -25.26 17.57
C SER A 79 24.11 -25.87 18.95
N ARG A 80 24.91 -25.58 19.98
CA ARG A 80 24.63 -26.02 21.37
C ARG A 80 23.35 -25.37 21.92
N LYS A 81 23.14 -24.06 21.70
CA LYS A 81 21.92 -23.35 22.11
C LYS A 81 20.69 -23.83 21.35
N LEU A 82 20.80 -24.11 20.06
CA LEU A 82 19.72 -24.64 19.22
C LEU A 82 19.31 -26.07 19.62
N ASN A 83 20.28 -26.89 20.04
CA ASN A 83 20.01 -28.23 20.57
C ASN A 83 19.47 -28.20 22.02
N ALA A 84 19.89 -27.25 22.85
CA ALA A 84 19.39 -27.08 24.22
C ALA A 84 17.93 -26.58 24.26
N THR A 85 17.56 -25.66 23.36
CA THR A 85 16.18 -25.16 23.22
C THR A 85 15.21 -26.21 22.68
N ARG A 86 15.71 -27.28 22.05
CA ARG A 86 14.90 -28.40 21.57
C ARG A 86 14.33 -29.28 22.70
N GLY A 87 14.86 -29.16 23.92
CA GLY A 87 14.44 -29.93 25.11
C GLY A 87 13.76 -29.11 26.22
N GLN A 88 13.80 -27.78 26.15
CA GLN A 88 13.28 -26.91 27.22
C GLN A 88 12.52 -25.73 26.62
N SER A 89 11.22 -25.88 26.40
CA SER A 89 10.27 -24.77 26.48
C SER A 89 8.83 -25.28 26.43
N ALA A 90 8.41 -26.02 27.46
CA ALA A 90 6.98 -26.26 27.67
C ALA A 90 6.15 -24.96 27.67
N PRO A 91 6.64 -23.80 28.21
CA PRO A 91 5.89 -22.55 28.19
C PRO A 91 5.77 -21.91 26.80
N ILE A 92 6.84 -21.90 25.99
CA ILE A 92 6.81 -21.32 24.63
C ILE A 92 5.98 -22.19 23.68
N ARG A 93 6.04 -23.52 23.84
CA ARG A 93 5.19 -24.45 23.09
C ARG A 93 3.72 -24.29 23.49
N ALA A 94 3.41 -24.15 24.77
CA ALA A 94 2.06 -23.87 25.25
C ALA A 94 1.54 -22.52 24.74
N LEU A 95 2.39 -21.49 24.65
CA LEU A 95 2.06 -20.18 24.08
C LEU A 95 1.80 -20.28 22.57
N ALA A 96 2.63 -21.00 21.81
CA ALA A 96 2.43 -21.22 20.38
C ALA A 96 1.17 -22.04 20.08
N GLU A 97 0.91 -23.11 20.86
CA GLU A 97 -0.30 -23.93 20.74
C GLU A 97 -1.56 -23.14 21.13
N ALA A 98 -1.50 -22.24 22.12
CA ALA A 98 -2.60 -21.35 22.50
C ALA A 98 -2.87 -20.23 21.47
N LEU A 99 -1.85 -19.79 20.73
CA LEU A 99 -1.98 -18.74 19.71
C LEU A 99 -2.44 -19.27 18.35
N VAL A 100 -2.10 -20.52 18.01
CA VAL A 100 -2.31 -21.12 16.69
C VAL A 100 -3.57 -22.01 16.61
N GLY A 101 -4.28 -22.26 17.72
CA GLY A 101 -5.46 -23.13 17.77
C GLY A 101 -6.37 -23.06 16.53
N ASP A 102 -6.23 -24.07 15.67
CA ASP A 102 -6.95 -24.21 14.41
C ASP A 102 -8.44 -24.41 14.71
N GLY A 103 -9.25 -23.41 14.39
CA GLY A 103 -10.70 -23.61 14.27
C GLY A 103 -11.00 -24.57 13.11
N PRO A 104 -12.15 -25.28 13.16
CA PRO A 104 -12.50 -26.24 12.12
C PRO A 104 -12.53 -25.56 10.75
N LYS A 105 -11.66 -26.02 9.84
CA LYS A 105 -11.60 -25.59 8.45
C LYS A 105 -12.96 -25.90 7.79
N PRO A 106 -13.71 -24.91 7.27
CA PRO A 106 -14.92 -25.20 6.54
C PRO A 106 -14.55 -25.92 5.23
N GLU A 107 -15.09 -27.12 5.04
CA GLU A 107 -15.04 -27.83 3.76
C GLU A 107 -15.77 -26.99 2.72
N VAL A 108 -15.02 -26.43 1.77
CA VAL A 108 -15.57 -25.72 0.62
C VAL A 108 -15.85 -26.75 -0.47
N PRO A 109 -17.12 -26.99 -0.85
CA PRO A 109 -17.44 -27.90 -1.95
C PRO A 109 -16.94 -27.33 -3.29
N PRO A 110 -16.52 -28.18 -4.24
CA PRO A 110 -16.02 -27.74 -5.53
C PRO A 110 -17.10 -27.00 -6.33
N PRO A 111 -16.74 -25.92 -7.05
CA PRO A 111 -17.71 -25.13 -7.80
C PRO A 111 -18.28 -25.91 -8.98
N ALA A 112 -19.60 -25.85 -9.13
CA ALA A 112 -20.31 -26.41 -10.27
C ALA A 112 -19.92 -25.67 -11.57
N PRO A 113 -19.80 -26.38 -12.71
CA PRO A 113 -19.46 -25.77 -13.99
C PRO A 113 -20.61 -24.89 -14.49
N LEU A 114 -20.35 -23.59 -14.65
CA LEU A 114 -21.31 -22.63 -15.23
C LEU A 114 -21.25 -22.70 -16.77
N ALA A 115 -22.40 -22.96 -17.37
CA ALA A 115 -22.61 -22.85 -18.82
C ALA A 115 -22.59 -21.37 -19.25
N VAL A 116 -21.74 -21.05 -20.23
CA VAL A 116 -21.60 -19.71 -20.80
C VAL A 116 -22.50 -19.59 -22.03
N PRO A 117 -23.47 -18.66 -22.09
CA PRO A 117 -24.18 -18.37 -23.33
C PRO A 117 -23.30 -17.53 -24.26
N SER A 118 -22.96 -18.11 -25.40
CA SER A 118 -22.21 -17.51 -26.49
C SER A 118 -23.12 -16.63 -27.35
N THR A 119 -23.16 -15.32 -27.09
CA THR A 119 -23.39 -14.27 -28.12
C THR A 119 -23.28 -12.89 -27.49
N LEU A 120 -22.14 -12.22 -27.67
CA LEU A 120 -22.01 -10.77 -27.49
C LEU A 120 -21.92 -10.11 -28.88
N PRO A 121 -22.63 -9.00 -29.13
CA PRO A 121 -22.54 -8.27 -30.38
C PRO A 121 -21.16 -7.61 -30.51
N SER A 122 -20.59 -7.71 -31.72
CA SER A 122 -19.29 -7.13 -32.07
C SER A 122 -19.26 -5.61 -31.94
N PRO A 123 -18.15 -5.02 -31.47
CA PRO A 123 -18.01 -3.59 -31.27
C PRO A 123 -18.07 -2.82 -32.61
N PRO A 124 -18.57 -1.56 -32.61
CA PRO A 124 -18.64 -0.74 -33.79
C PRO A 124 -17.25 -0.40 -34.33
N LYS A 125 -17.10 -0.48 -35.66
CA LYS A 125 -15.85 -0.18 -36.38
C LYS A 125 -15.40 1.27 -36.13
N PRO A 126 -14.11 1.51 -35.88
CA PRO A 126 -13.57 2.87 -35.71
C PRO A 126 -13.70 3.68 -37.00
N ARG A 127 -14.10 4.95 -36.88
CA ARG A 127 -14.12 5.93 -37.98
C ARG A 127 -12.70 6.16 -38.54
N PRO A 128 -12.55 6.37 -39.86
CA PRO A 128 -11.25 6.59 -40.48
C PRO A 128 -10.62 7.92 -40.05
N ALA A 129 -9.40 7.84 -39.50
CA ALA A 129 -8.53 8.96 -39.17
C ALA A 129 -7.99 9.63 -40.45
N ALA A 130 -8.81 10.43 -41.12
CA ALA A 130 -8.41 11.10 -42.36
C ALA A 130 -7.80 12.50 -42.15
N THR A 131 -8.04 13.16 -41.01
CA THR A 131 -7.73 14.60 -40.88
C THR A 131 -6.40 14.91 -40.19
N THR A 132 -5.83 13.98 -39.40
CA THR A 132 -4.60 14.23 -38.62
C THR A 132 -3.30 14.03 -39.41
N LYS A 133 -3.32 13.36 -40.57
CA LYS A 133 -2.10 13.13 -41.37
C LYS A 133 -1.60 14.36 -42.13
N LYS A 134 -2.42 15.40 -42.30
CA LYS A 134 -2.04 16.61 -43.05
C LYS A 134 -1.22 17.60 -42.20
N LEU A 135 -1.41 17.63 -40.88
CA LEU A 135 -0.64 18.52 -39.98
C LEU A 135 0.76 17.98 -39.62
N LEU A 136 0.98 16.66 -39.62
CA LEU A 136 2.29 16.09 -39.26
C LEU A 136 3.35 16.17 -40.38
N LYS A 137 2.97 16.50 -41.61
CA LYS A 137 3.90 16.56 -42.77
C LYS A 137 4.67 17.88 -42.89
N SER A 138 4.34 18.90 -42.11
CA SER A 138 5.03 20.20 -42.12
C SER A 138 6.08 20.35 -41.01
N LEU A 139 6.37 19.31 -40.23
CA LEU A 139 7.44 19.33 -39.24
C LEU A 139 8.80 19.10 -39.94
N PRO A 140 9.80 19.98 -39.73
CA PRO A 140 11.13 19.77 -40.30
C PRO A 140 11.74 18.46 -39.77
N SER A 141 12.35 17.67 -40.65
CA SER A 141 12.93 16.38 -40.29
C SER A 141 13.99 16.54 -39.20
N SER A 142 13.88 15.77 -38.13
CA SER A 142 14.73 15.78 -36.93
C SER A 142 16.15 15.24 -37.16
N LYS A 143 16.86 15.73 -38.19
CA LYS A 143 18.19 15.26 -38.63
C LYS A 143 19.32 16.27 -38.50
N GLN A 144 19.16 17.33 -37.70
CA GLN A 144 20.31 18.10 -37.22
C GLN A 144 20.61 17.73 -35.77
N MET A 145 21.23 16.57 -35.57
CA MET A 145 21.92 16.28 -34.32
C MET A 145 23.15 17.18 -34.23
N ILE A 146 23.11 18.11 -33.28
CA ILE A 146 24.27 18.90 -32.88
C ILE A 146 25.34 17.91 -32.42
N SER A 147 26.50 17.95 -33.08
CA SER A 147 27.68 17.15 -32.72
C SER A 147 28.06 17.41 -31.26
N ARG A 148 28.35 16.33 -30.51
CA ARG A 148 28.78 16.38 -29.08
C ARG A 148 30.05 17.21 -28.82
N ASN A 149 30.70 17.72 -29.86
CA ASN A 149 31.94 18.51 -29.77
C ASN A 149 31.72 20.02 -29.99
N SER A 150 30.49 20.53 -29.98
CA SER A 150 30.24 21.97 -30.06
C SER A 150 30.75 22.69 -28.80
N THR A 151 31.64 23.66 -28.97
CA THR A 151 32.18 24.46 -27.86
C THR A 151 31.08 25.31 -27.19
N PRO A 152 31.20 25.64 -25.88
CA PRO A 152 30.25 26.50 -25.17
C PRO A 152 30.00 27.85 -25.85
N GLU A 153 31.01 28.40 -26.55
CA GLU A 153 30.90 29.65 -27.31
C GLU A 153 30.01 29.55 -28.55
N THR A 154 29.88 28.35 -29.14
CA THR A 154 28.98 28.11 -30.29
C THR A 154 27.53 28.01 -29.83
N ILE A 155 27.29 27.50 -28.62
CA ILE A 155 25.97 27.48 -27.97
C ILE A 155 25.58 28.91 -27.54
N SER A 156 26.55 29.73 -27.11
CA SER A 156 26.33 31.13 -26.71
C SER A 156 25.92 32.06 -27.86
N LYS A 157 26.17 31.69 -29.12
CA LYS A 157 25.79 32.48 -30.31
C LYS A 157 24.60 31.89 -31.07
N MET A 158 24.02 30.77 -30.61
CA MET A 158 22.69 30.38 -31.06
C MET A 158 21.75 31.51 -30.69
N ASN A 159 21.25 32.19 -31.71
CA ASN A 159 20.42 33.37 -31.61
C ASN A 159 19.24 33.01 -30.70
N VAL A 160 19.29 33.46 -29.44
CA VAL A 160 18.31 33.10 -28.40
C VAL A 160 16.90 33.38 -28.91
N ALA A 161 16.74 34.40 -29.77
CA ALA A 161 15.52 34.68 -30.50
C ALA A 161 15.06 33.50 -31.38
N SER A 162 15.92 32.92 -32.22
CA SER A 162 15.57 31.79 -33.09
C SER A 162 15.22 30.52 -32.31
N TRP A 163 15.92 30.25 -31.21
CA TRP A 163 15.60 29.12 -30.35
C TRP A 163 14.29 29.36 -29.60
N THR A 164 14.08 30.57 -29.07
CA THR A 164 12.84 30.95 -28.40
C THR A 164 11.66 30.90 -29.38
N GLU A 165 11.82 31.37 -30.62
CA GLU A 165 10.78 31.33 -31.64
C GLU A 165 10.47 29.88 -32.07
N SER A 166 11.49 29.04 -32.26
CA SER A 166 11.31 27.61 -32.52
C SER A 166 10.66 26.89 -31.35
N PHE A 167 11.06 27.20 -30.11
CA PHE A 167 10.48 26.64 -28.89
C PHE A 167 9.02 27.06 -28.76
N MET A 168 8.70 28.34 -28.98
CA MET A 168 7.32 28.84 -28.94
C MET A 168 6.46 28.25 -30.06
N ALA A 169 6.99 28.11 -31.28
CA ALA A 169 6.27 27.48 -32.41
C ALA A 169 6.03 25.97 -32.21
N THR A 170 6.90 25.31 -31.44
CA THR A 170 6.76 23.89 -31.11
C THR A 170 6.14 23.66 -29.73
N ASP A 171 5.86 24.72 -28.97
CA ASP A 171 5.25 24.63 -27.65
C ASP A 171 3.81 24.09 -27.82
N PRO A 172 3.51 22.89 -27.28
CA PRO A 172 2.18 22.32 -27.37
C PRO A 172 1.11 23.24 -26.76
N ARG A 173 1.47 24.12 -25.81
CA ARG A 173 0.54 25.11 -25.24
C ARG A 173 0.15 26.19 -26.24
N LYS A 174 1.09 26.65 -27.09
CA LYS A 174 0.80 27.62 -28.16
C LYS A 174 -0.07 26.99 -29.24
N GLN A 175 0.23 25.75 -29.62
CA GLN A 175 -0.58 25.01 -30.59
C GLN A 175 -2.01 24.76 -30.07
N LEU A 176 -2.17 24.45 -28.78
CA LEU A 176 -3.48 24.37 -28.14
C LEU A 176 -4.19 25.74 -28.13
N TYR A 177 -3.49 26.82 -27.75
CA TYR A 177 -4.04 28.18 -27.75
C TYR A 177 -4.53 28.60 -29.15
N GLU A 178 -3.73 28.37 -30.18
CA GLU A 178 -4.09 28.66 -31.58
C GLU A 178 -5.21 27.76 -32.12
N LEU A 179 -5.24 26.49 -31.71
CA LEU A 179 -6.27 25.53 -32.12
C LEU A 179 -7.62 25.86 -31.51
N PHE A 180 -7.65 26.21 -30.22
CA PHE A 180 -8.89 26.44 -29.50
C PHE A 180 -9.41 27.87 -29.66
N GLN A 181 -8.52 28.86 -29.89
CA GLN A 181 -8.80 30.30 -29.92
C GLN A 181 -9.60 30.79 -28.70
N PRO A 182 -9.49 32.06 -28.28
CA PRO A 182 -10.43 32.60 -27.31
C PRO A 182 -11.84 32.65 -27.96
N GLY A 183 -12.76 31.82 -27.48
CA GLY A 183 -14.19 31.94 -27.80
C GLY A 183 -14.69 31.14 -29.00
N THR A 184 -14.65 29.80 -28.94
CA THR A 184 -15.78 29.09 -29.55
C THR A 184 -17.05 29.56 -28.84
N GLU A 185 -17.98 30.11 -29.62
CA GLU A 185 -19.33 30.45 -29.16
C GLU A 185 -19.84 29.28 -28.29
N PRO A 186 -20.20 29.52 -27.01
CA PRO A 186 -20.83 28.50 -26.19
C PRO A 186 -21.98 27.86 -26.96
N SER A 187 -22.16 26.54 -26.80
CA SER A 187 -23.35 25.87 -27.32
C SER A 187 -24.62 26.56 -26.80
N ALA A 188 -25.74 26.41 -27.50
CA ALA A 188 -27.01 27.01 -27.08
C ALA A 188 -27.39 26.64 -25.62
N LEU A 189 -26.98 25.44 -25.16
CA LEU A 189 -27.19 25.01 -23.77
C LEU A 189 -26.31 25.78 -22.78
N GLU A 190 -25.03 25.98 -23.11
CA GLU A 190 -24.10 26.76 -22.29
C GLU A 190 -24.51 28.24 -22.23
N GLN A 191 -25.00 28.79 -23.35
CA GLN A 191 -25.57 30.15 -23.40
C GLN A 191 -26.76 30.31 -22.45
N ALA A 192 -27.67 29.33 -22.43
CA ALA A 192 -28.84 29.36 -21.54
C ALA A 192 -28.44 29.28 -20.05
N ILE A 193 -27.47 28.42 -19.71
CA ILE A 193 -26.95 28.30 -18.34
C ILE A 193 -26.24 29.60 -17.92
N TRP A 194 -25.41 30.20 -18.78
CA TRP A 194 -24.70 31.44 -18.48
C TRP A 194 -25.63 32.64 -18.35
N ALA A 195 -26.68 32.71 -19.18
CA ALA A 195 -27.72 33.73 -19.06
C ALA A 195 -28.44 33.65 -17.71
N GLN A 196 -28.68 32.45 -17.18
CA GLN A 196 -29.24 32.27 -15.82
C GLN A 196 -28.28 32.70 -14.71
N MET A 197 -26.96 32.54 -14.90
CA MET A 197 -25.96 32.90 -13.89
C MET A 197 -25.48 34.36 -13.94
N GLY A 198 -26.00 35.18 -14.86
CA GLY A 198 -25.64 36.61 -14.96
C GLY A 198 -24.18 36.89 -15.36
N GLY A 199 -23.48 35.90 -15.92
CA GLY A 199 -22.06 35.99 -16.27
C GLY A 199 -21.79 36.44 -17.72
N GLN A 200 -20.58 36.94 -17.96
CA GLN A 200 -20.07 37.22 -19.31
C GLN A 200 -20.14 35.97 -20.20
N THR A 201 -20.58 36.15 -21.44
CA THR A 201 -20.89 35.10 -22.43
C THR A 201 -19.67 34.40 -23.03
N ALA A 202 -18.45 34.77 -22.65
CA ALA A 202 -17.23 34.14 -23.16
C ALA A 202 -16.16 34.10 -22.08
N SER A 203 -15.82 32.89 -21.62
CA SER A 203 -14.61 32.68 -20.83
C SER A 203 -13.41 32.58 -21.79
N SER A 204 -12.33 33.31 -21.52
CA SER A 204 -11.07 33.20 -22.29
C SER A 204 -10.22 31.98 -21.90
N TYR A 205 -10.78 31.07 -21.10
CA TYR A 205 -10.08 29.92 -20.56
C TYR A 205 -10.33 28.68 -21.42
N PHE A 206 -9.25 27.97 -21.74
CA PHE A 206 -9.32 26.60 -22.23
C PHE A 206 -9.07 25.65 -21.06
N THR A 207 -9.94 24.65 -20.89
CA THR A 207 -9.81 23.64 -19.84
C THR A 207 -9.48 22.28 -20.45
N VAL A 208 -8.53 21.58 -19.83
CA VAL A 208 -8.16 20.21 -20.20
C VAL A 208 -8.58 19.29 -19.07
N TRP A 209 -9.43 18.32 -19.40
CA TRP A 209 -9.88 17.31 -18.46
C TRP A 209 -9.13 16.01 -18.72
N ARG A 210 -8.72 15.33 -17.65
CA ARG A 210 -8.18 13.97 -17.77
C ARG A 210 -9.32 13.02 -18.19
N PRO A 211 -9.02 11.94 -18.93
CA PRO A 211 -10.01 10.92 -19.21
C PRO A 211 -10.61 10.34 -17.92
N THR A 212 -11.93 10.29 -17.87
CA THR A 212 -12.72 9.68 -16.78
C THR A 212 -13.53 8.52 -17.35
N SER A 213 -13.70 7.44 -16.60
CA SER A 213 -14.50 6.30 -17.09
C SER A 213 -15.96 6.68 -17.28
N TYR A 214 -16.60 6.12 -18.30
CA TYR A 214 -18.03 6.32 -18.54
C TYR A 214 -18.89 5.91 -17.33
N ASP A 215 -18.53 4.83 -16.63
CA ASP A 215 -19.23 4.39 -15.43
C ASP A 215 -19.15 5.43 -14.30
N ALA A 216 -17.98 6.03 -14.06
CA ALA A 216 -17.84 7.07 -13.05
C ALA A 216 -18.63 8.32 -13.43
N ILE A 217 -18.60 8.75 -14.70
CA ILE A 217 -19.40 9.88 -15.20
C ILE A 217 -20.88 9.61 -14.96
N ARG A 218 -21.37 8.42 -15.35
CA ARG A 218 -22.76 8.02 -15.16
C ARG A 218 -23.17 8.04 -13.68
N LEU A 219 -22.35 7.47 -12.79
CA LEU A 219 -22.62 7.46 -11.35
C LEU A 219 -22.67 8.87 -10.74
N MET A 220 -21.81 9.78 -11.21
CA MET A 220 -21.84 11.18 -10.78
C MET A 220 -23.08 11.90 -11.32
N MET A 221 -23.46 11.69 -12.58
CA MET A 221 -24.67 12.29 -13.17
C MET A 221 -25.96 11.79 -12.52
N GLU A 222 -25.99 10.53 -12.07
CA GLU A 222 -27.12 9.94 -11.33
C GLU A 222 -27.15 10.34 -9.85
N GLY A 223 -26.17 11.11 -9.36
CA GLY A 223 -26.04 11.46 -7.94
C GLY A 223 -25.73 10.27 -7.03
N LYS A 224 -25.26 9.14 -7.57
CA LYS A 224 -24.93 7.92 -6.82
C LYS A 224 -23.48 7.87 -6.34
N ALA A 225 -22.62 8.70 -6.90
CA ALA A 225 -21.24 8.86 -6.49
C ALA A 225 -20.80 10.31 -6.62
N THR A 226 -19.70 10.66 -5.96
CA THR A 226 -19.05 11.97 -6.08
C THR A 226 -17.60 11.81 -6.55
N GLY A 227 -17.00 12.92 -6.96
CA GLY A 227 -15.59 12.98 -7.33
C GLY A 227 -14.68 12.62 -6.15
N LYS A 228 -13.56 11.97 -6.45
CA LYS A 228 -12.54 11.63 -5.46
C LYS A 228 -11.73 12.87 -5.07
N SER A 229 -11.71 13.22 -3.79
CA SER A 229 -10.88 14.31 -3.26
C SER A 229 -9.41 13.92 -3.12
N LEU A 230 -8.56 14.91 -2.83
CA LEU A 230 -7.12 14.71 -2.59
C LEU A 230 -6.81 13.75 -1.44
N ASN A 231 -7.75 13.58 -0.51
CA ASN A 231 -7.59 12.77 0.70
C ASN A 231 -7.78 11.27 0.44
N VAL A 232 -8.28 10.86 -0.73
CA VAL A 232 -8.46 9.43 -1.07
C VAL A 232 -7.43 9.01 -2.12
N LYS A 233 -6.57 8.04 -1.77
CA LYS A 233 -5.44 7.62 -2.61
C LYS A 233 -5.71 6.38 -3.48
N GLY A 234 -6.83 5.70 -3.30
CA GLY A 234 -7.25 4.55 -4.14
C GLY A 234 -7.53 4.90 -5.61
N LYS A 235 -7.41 3.90 -6.49
CA LYS A 235 -7.92 3.98 -7.88
C LYS A 235 -9.33 3.39 -7.96
N SER A 236 -10.13 3.92 -8.88
CA SER A 236 -11.44 3.35 -9.17
C SER A 236 -11.31 2.01 -9.87
N ALA A 237 -12.24 1.09 -9.59
CA ALA A 237 -12.33 -0.17 -10.32
C ALA A 237 -12.70 0.11 -11.79
N LYS A 238 -12.12 -0.68 -12.69
CA LYS A 238 -12.30 -0.59 -14.14
C LYS A 238 -13.45 -1.47 -14.65
N LYS A 239 -13.73 -2.57 -13.96
CA LYS A 239 -14.75 -3.56 -14.35
C LYS A 239 -15.39 -4.20 -13.13
N GLY A 240 -16.54 -4.84 -13.36
CA GLY A 240 -17.32 -5.55 -12.35
C GLY A 240 -18.34 -4.65 -11.67
N LYS A 241 -18.94 -5.15 -10.58
CA LYS A 241 -20.03 -4.46 -9.86
C LYS A 241 -19.59 -3.10 -9.27
N LEU A 242 -18.30 -2.91 -9.04
CA LEU A 242 -17.74 -1.69 -8.46
C LEU A 242 -17.17 -0.72 -9.52
N SER A 243 -17.40 -0.97 -10.82
CA SER A 243 -16.85 -0.12 -11.87
C SER A 243 -17.21 1.35 -11.67
N GLY A 244 -16.21 2.23 -11.72
CA GLY A 244 -16.36 3.66 -11.48
C GLY A 244 -16.28 4.09 -10.00
N LEU A 245 -16.37 3.16 -9.05
CA LEU A 245 -16.23 3.41 -7.61
C LEU A 245 -14.81 3.08 -7.14
N VAL A 246 -14.41 3.56 -5.95
CA VAL A 246 -13.08 3.30 -5.36
C VAL A 246 -13.19 2.18 -4.33
N PRO A 247 -12.72 0.95 -4.62
CA PRO A 247 -12.66 -0.12 -3.64
C PRO A 247 -11.74 0.27 -2.49
N PHE A 248 -12.18 -0.01 -1.26
CA PHE A 248 -11.36 0.17 -0.07
C PHE A 248 -10.20 -0.82 -0.05
N LEU A 249 -10.47 -2.07 -0.40
CA LEU A 249 -9.47 -3.12 -0.48
C LEU A 249 -8.61 -2.95 -1.75
N GLN A 250 -7.32 -2.68 -1.57
CA GLN A 250 -6.33 -2.52 -2.66
C GLN A 250 -5.29 -3.64 -2.68
N ILE A 251 -5.54 -4.71 -1.91
CA ILE A 251 -4.80 -5.97 -1.96
C ILE A 251 -5.73 -7.11 -2.39
N SER A 252 -5.19 -8.03 -3.18
CA SER A 252 -5.90 -9.24 -3.63
C SER A 252 -5.04 -10.50 -3.58
N ASP A 253 -3.74 -10.35 -3.28
CA ASP A 253 -2.84 -11.45 -2.98
C ASP A 253 -2.84 -11.72 -1.47
N ALA A 254 -3.07 -12.97 -1.07
CA ALA A 254 -3.04 -13.36 0.34
C ALA A 254 -1.68 -13.09 0.99
N ALA A 255 -0.57 -13.22 0.25
CA ALA A 255 0.78 -12.94 0.76
C ALA A 255 1.02 -11.45 1.06
N HIS A 256 0.12 -10.56 0.62
CA HIS A 256 0.19 -9.14 0.94
C HIS A 256 -0.48 -8.77 2.26
N LYS A 257 -1.25 -9.68 2.87
CA LYS A 257 -1.83 -9.46 4.21
C LYS A 257 -0.77 -9.26 5.29
N ASP A 258 0.33 -10.01 5.19
CA ASP A 258 1.45 -9.97 6.15
C ASP A 258 2.38 -8.75 5.94
N LYS A 259 2.22 -8.04 4.82
CA LYS A 259 2.99 -6.83 4.50
C LYS A 259 2.29 -5.55 4.96
N LEU A 260 1.07 -5.65 5.50
CA LEU A 260 0.37 -4.50 6.04
C LEU A 260 1.02 -4.06 7.35
N PRO A 261 1.20 -2.75 7.57
CA PRO A 261 1.71 -2.26 8.84
C PRO A 261 0.71 -2.55 9.95
N THR A 262 1.22 -2.74 11.18
CA THR A 262 0.37 -2.87 12.36
C THR A 262 -0.47 -1.61 12.55
N SER A 263 -1.80 -1.76 12.60
CA SER A 263 -2.71 -0.65 12.87
C SER A 263 -2.43 -0.02 14.25
N PRO A 264 -2.47 1.32 14.38
CA PRO A 264 -2.35 1.98 15.68
C PRO A 264 -3.45 1.52 16.65
N ALA A 265 -3.12 1.41 17.95
CA ALA A 265 -4.07 0.91 18.95
C ALA A 265 -5.31 1.82 19.11
N THR A 266 -5.13 3.12 18.94
CA THR A 266 -6.17 4.15 19.06
C THR A 266 -6.90 4.45 17.76
N ALA A 267 -6.51 3.83 16.64
CA ALA A 267 -7.13 4.10 15.35
C ALA A 267 -8.55 3.52 15.31
N VAL A 268 -9.52 4.36 14.94
CA VAL A 268 -10.92 3.99 14.76
C VAL A 268 -11.36 4.31 13.34
N LEU A 269 -12.22 3.45 12.79
CA LEU A 269 -12.79 3.56 11.46
C LEU A 269 -14.31 3.64 11.57
N ARG A 270 -14.94 4.35 10.64
CA ARG A 270 -16.40 4.35 10.47
C ARG A 270 -16.79 3.50 9.28
N LEU A 271 -17.64 2.51 9.53
CA LEU A 271 -18.14 1.58 8.54
C LEU A 271 -19.66 1.69 8.45
N TYR A 272 -20.18 1.99 7.27
CA TYR A 272 -21.60 2.14 6.99
C TYR A 272 -22.14 0.99 6.15
N PHE A 273 -23.40 0.62 6.39
CA PHE A 273 -24.10 -0.44 5.69
C PHE A 273 -25.35 0.10 4.99
N LYS A 274 -25.85 -0.68 4.02
CA LYS A 274 -27.10 -0.36 3.30
C LYS A 274 -28.35 -0.56 4.14
N SER A 275 -28.32 -1.49 5.09
CA SER A 275 -29.48 -1.87 5.90
C SER A 275 -29.07 -2.12 7.35
N PRO A 276 -29.99 -1.98 8.32
CA PRO A 276 -29.71 -2.27 9.72
C PRO A 276 -29.43 -3.76 9.95
N GLU A 277 -30.07 -4.66 9.20
CA GLU A 277 -29.85 -6.11 9.32
C GLU A 277 -28.41 -6.47 8.93
N SER A 278 -27.89 -5.88 7.86
CA SER A 278 -26.49 -6.08 7.46
C SER A 278 -25.53 -5.51 8.51
N ARG A 279 -25.84 -4.36 9.11
CA ARG A 279 -25.04 -3.78 10.19
C ARG A 279 -25.01 -4.70 11.41
N ASP A 280 -26.17 -5.19 11.85
CA ASP A 280 -26.31 -5.99 13.06
C ASP A 280 -25.67 -7.38 12.89
N ALA A 281 -25.74 -7.95 11.68
CA ALA A 281 -25.03 -9.17 11.33
C ALA A 281 -23.50 -8.98 11.40
N ALA A 282 -22.99 -7.86 10.86
CA ALA A 282 -21.57 -7.54 10.97
C ALA A 282 -21.14 -7.28 12.42
N GLN A 283 -21.92 -6.51 13.17
CA GLN A 283 -21.67 -6.19 14.58
C GLN A 283 -21.57 -7.47 15.42
N SER A 284 -22.50 -8.40 15.24
CA SER A 284 -22.50 -9.68 15.96
C SER A 284 -21.20 -10.46 15.74
N LYS A 285 -20.72 -10.53 14.50
CA LYS A 285 -19.47 -11.24 14.19
C LYS A 285 -18.22 -10.48 14.66
N LEU A 286 -18.22 -9.15 14.53
CA LEU A 286 -17.14 -8.31 15.04
C LEU A 286 -16.99 -8.48 16.56
N GLU A 287 -18.10 -8.56 17.29
CA GLU A 287 -18.12 -8.76 18.74
C GLU A 287 -17.56 -10.14 19.14
N GLU A 288 -17.91 -11.20 18.39
CA GLU A 288 -17.34 -12.54 18.58
C GLU A 288 -15.82 -12.52 18.42
N VAL A 289 -15.31 -11.91 17.34
CA VAL A 289 -13.86 -11.83 17.09
C VAL A 289 -13.18 -10.93 18.12
N ARG A 290 -13.82 -9.85 18.56
CA ARG A 290 -13.33 -8.98 19.64
C ARG A 290 -13.14 -9.76 20.94
N GLN A 291 -14.11 -10.60 21.31
CA GLN A 291 -14.02 -11.46 22.50
C GLN A 291 -12.88 -12.48 22.37
N GLN A 292 -12.71 -13.09 21.20
CA GLN A 292 -11.58 -14.01 20.94
C GLN A 292 -10.23 -13.29 21.05
N MET A 293 -10.10 -12.09 20.49
CA MET A 293 -8.90 -11.27 20.60
C MET A 293 -8.62 -10.89 22.05
N ALA A 294 -9.64 -10.52 22.83
CA ALA A 294 -9.52 -10.21 24.25
C ALA A 294 -9.09 -11.42 25.08
N ALA A 295 -9.65 -12.60 24.81
CA ALA A 295 -9.26 -13.84 25.48
C ALA A 295 -7.79 -14.20 25.19
N ARG A 296 -7.37 -14.17 23.91
CA ARG A 296 -5.97 -14.41 23.50
C ARG A 296 -5.02 -13.39 24.13
N SER A 297 -5.43 -12.12 24.14
CA SER A 297 -4.71 -11.04 24.82
C SER A 297 -4.54 -11.34 26.31
N SER A 298 -5.60 -11.78 27.01
CA SER A 298 -5.51 -12.12 28.43
C SER A 298 -4.59 -13.31 28.71
N VAL A 299 -4.63 -14.35 27.88
CA VAL A 299 -3.71 -15.51 27.99
C VAL A 299 -2.27 -15.06 27.76
N ALA A 300 -2.03 -14.24 26.74
CA ALA A 300 -0.71 -13.68 26.46
C ALA A 300 -0.21 -12.80 27.62
N LYS A 301 -1.07 -11.95 28.22
CA LYS A 301 -0.74 -11.18 29.45
C LYS A 301 -0.24 -12.10 30.55
N ALA A 302 -0.98 -13.17 30.82
CA ALA A 302 -0.66 -14.10 31.90
C ALA A 302 0.65 -14.85 31.63
N ALA A 303 0.88 -15.28 30.38
CA ALA A 303 2.12 -15.95 29.99
C ALA A 303 3.34 -15.03 30.11
N ILE A 304 3.21 -13.76 29.70
CA ILE A 304 4.27 -12.75 29.87
C ILE A 304 4.53 -12.49 31.35
N ALA A 305 3.49 -12.29 32.15
CA ALA A 305 3.63 -12.05 33.58
C ALA A 305 4.27 -13.24 34.33
N ALA A 306 3.94 -14.47 33.94
CA ALA A 306 4.56 -15.67 34.49
C ALA A 306 6.05 -15.77 34.12
N HIS A 307 6.40 -15.45 32.87
CA HIS A 307 7.78 -15.39 32.42
C HIS A 307 8.59 -14.31 33.18
N ASP A 308 8.00 -13.12 33.37
CA ASP A 308 8.63 -12.03 34.12
C ASP A 308 8.86 -12.40 35.59
N ALA A 309 8.02 -13.26 36.16
CA ALA A 309 8.13 -13.71 37.55
C ALA A 309 9.17 -14.83 37.77
N GLU A 310 9.54 -15.59 36.73
CA GLU A 310 10.49 -16.72 36.84
C GLU A 310 11.97 -16.31 36.81
N GLU A 311 12.29 -15.02 36.59
CA GLU A 311 13.63 -14.40 36.74
C GLU A 311 14.83 -15.19 36.17
N ALA A 312 15.37 -14.75 35.02
CA ALA A 312 16.80 -14.93 34.74
C ALA A 312 17.24 -13.95 33.65
N VAL A 313 18.36 -13.28 33.90
CA VAL A 313 19.19 -12.44 33.01
C VAL A 313 19.28 -13.01 31.59
N LEU A 314 18.23 -12.84 30.79
CA LEU A 314 18.22 -13.01 29.36
C LEU A 314 18.45 -11.63 28.77
N ASP A 315 19.36 -11.54 27.80
CA ASP A 315 19.73 -10.31 27.09
C ASP A 315 18.51 -9.41 26.84
N GLU A 316 18.40 -8.42 27.72
CA GLU A 316 17.14 -7.88 28.25
C GLU A 316 16.48 -6.91 27.27
N SER A 317 17.15 -6.60 26.16
CA SER A 317 16.73 -5.51 25.28
C SER A 317 15.89 -5.96 24.08
N ALA A 318 16.09 -7.19 23.58
CA ALA A 318 15.41 -7.65 22.36
C ALA A 318 14.10 -8.39 22.67
N LEU A 319 14.13 -9.33 23.61
CA LEU A 319 12.93 -10.08 24.04
C LEU A 319 11.94 -9.14 24.73
N THR A 320 12.40 -8.28 25.65
CA THR A 320 11.56 -7.28 26.32
C THR A 320 10.95 -6.30 25.33
N ARG A 321 11.69 -5.88 24.29
CA ARG A 321 11.13 -5.01 23.24
C ARG A 321 10.08 -5.74 22.42
N HIS A 322 10.30 -7.01 22.06
CA HIS A 322 9.32 -7.82 21.33
C HIS A 322 8.06 -8.11 22.17
N LEU A 323 8.25 -8.41 23.46
CA LEU A 323 7.16 -8.61 24.41
C LEU A 323 6.42 -7.30 24.69
N MET A 324 7.11 -6.16 24.76
CA MET A 324 6.46 -4.84 24.89
C MET A 324 5.69 -4.46 23.62
N THR A 325 6.23 -4.74 22.43
CA THR A 325 5.49 -4.57 21.18
C THR A 325 4.25 -5.48 21.17
N LEU A 326 4.39 -6.77 21.46
CA LEU A 326 3.27 -7.70 21.61
C LEU A 326 2.28 -7.23 22.69
N ARG A 327 2.76 -6.65 23.78
CA ARG A 327 1.95 -6.08 24.88
C ARG A 327 1.12 -4.90 24.37
N THR A 328 1.73 -3.90 23.75
CA THR A 328 0.98 -2.77 23.19
C THR A 328 0.06 -3.21 22.03
N GLU A 329 0.45 -4.24 21.29
CA GLU A 329 -0.30 -4.79 20.16
C GLU A 329 -1.55 -5.59 20.59
N LEU A 330 -1.40 -6.48 21.58
CA LEU A 330 -2.48 -7.33 22.08
C LEU A 330 -3.35 -6.65 23.14
N LEU A 331 -2.78 -5.80 24.01
CA LEU A 331 -3.48 -5.41 25.25
C LEU A 331 -4.36 -4.17 25.07
N GLU A 332 -3.88 -3.18 24.32
CA GLU A 332 -4.60 -1.92 24.11
C GLU A 332 -5.51 -1.98 22.88
N GLY A 333 -5.11 -2.75 21.87
CA GLY A 333 -5.91 -2.94 20.65
C GLY A 333 -7.15 -3.82 20.83
N ALA A 334 -7.13 -4.77 21.77
CA ALA A 334 -8.28 -5.66 22.02
C ALA A 334 -9.44 -4.98 22.76
N ALA A 335 -9.19 -3.80 23.36
CA ALA A 335 -10.23 -2.95 23.94
C ALA A 335 -10.99 -2.12 22.89
N ALA A 336 -10.72 -2.34 21.59
CA ALA A 336 -11.41 -1.69 20.49
C ALA A 336 -12.92 -1.73 20.70
N GLN A 337 -13.52 -0.57 20.98
CA GLN A 337 -14.95 -0.43 21.15
C GLN A 337 -15.64 -0.59 19.78
N ILE A 338 -16.82 -1.19 19.81
CA ILE A 338 -17.77 -1.18 18.70
C ILE A 338 -18.91 -0.27 19.15
N THR A 339 -19.06 0.87 18.50
CA THR A 339 -20.10 1.85 18.82
C THR A 339 -21.04 1.98 17.65
N THR A 340 -22.33 1.79 17.87
CA THR A 340 -23.36 2.02 16.84
C THR A 340 -23.53 3.52 16.60
N LEU A 341 -23.51 3.94 15.34
CA LEU A 341 -23.71 5.34 14.94
C LEU A 341 -25.18 5.55 14.57
N GLU A 342 -25.99 6.06 15.50
CA GLU A 342 -27.45 6.20 15.29
C GLU A 342 -27.83 7.41 14.42
N GLU A 343 -27.07 8.50 14.50
CA GLU A 343 -27.44 9.79 13.88
C GLU A 343 -27.20 9.84 12.36
N SER A 344 -26.27 9.04 11.86
CA SER A 344 -25.74 9.12 10.49
C SER A 344 -26.15 7.95 9.59
N GLY A 345 -27.05 7.07 10.05
CA GLY A 345 -27.56 5.93 9.29
C GLY A 345 -27.21 4.59 9.92
N TYR A 346 -26.96 3.56 9.11
CA TYR A 346 -26.63 2.22 9.60
C TYR A 346 -25.10 2.07 9.75
N GLY A 347 -24.52 2.85 10.66
CA GLY A 347 -23.06 2.91 10.85
C GLY A 347 -22.54 2.21 12.10
N LEU A 348 -21.28 1.79 12.06
CA LEU A 348 -20.48 1.34 13.20
C LEU A 348 -19.17 2.14 13.25
N GLU A 349 -18.78 2.57 14.45
CA GLU A 349 -17.41 3.00 14.74
C GLU A 349 -16.67 1.83 15.39
N ILE A 350 -15.59 1.39 14.74
CA ILE A 350 -14.85 0.16 15.08
C ILE A 350 -13.37 0.44 15.17
N GLY A 351 -12.68 -0.18 16.13
CA GLY A 351 -11.22 -0.13 16.16
C GLY A 351 -10.61 -0.74 14.90
N GLU A 352 -9.61 -0.06 14.33
CA GLU A 352 -9.01 -0.45 13.05
C GLU A 352 -8.40 -1.86 13.10
N ARG A 353 -7.77 -2.24 14.22
CA ARG A 353 -7.21 -3.59 14.41
C ARG A 353 -8.28 -4.68 14.26
N LEU A 354 -9.45 -4.47 14.87
CA LEU A 354 -10.56 -5.41 14.77
C LEU A 354 -11.09 -5.48 13.33
N PHE A 355 -11.20 -4.32 12.66
CA PHE A 355 -11.58 -4.25 11.26
C PHE A 355 -10.59 -5.02 10.36
N VAL A 356 -9.28 -4.77 10.48
CA VAL A 356 -8.25 -5.45 9.70
C VAL A 356 -8.28 -6.95 9.97
N GLN A 357 -8.44 -7.37 11.22
CA GLN A 357 -8.52 -8.77 11.59
C GLN A 357 -9.69 -9.49 10.89
N VAL A 358 -10.89 -8.89 10.93
CA VAL A 358 -12.10 -9.52 10.38
C VAL A 358 -12.17 -9.41 8.86
N TYR A 359 -12.03 -8.20 8.30
CA TYR A 359 -12.23 -7.96 6.88
C TYR A 359 -11.00 -8.24 6.02
N ILE A 360 -9.80 -8.30 6.59
CA ILE A 360 -8.59 -8.49 5.78
C ILE A 360 -7.91 -9.81 6.12
N GLN A 361 -7.60 -10.04 7.39
CA GLN A 361 -6.83 -11.21 7.79
C GLN A 361 -7.65 -12.50 7.62
N GLN A 362 -8.85 -12.55 8.23
CA GLN A 362 -9.70 -13.75 8.20
C GLN A 362 -10.45 -13.95 6.88
N ALA A 363 -10.81 -12.89 6.17
CA ALA A 363 -11.62 -12.98 4.96
C ALA A 363 -10.81 -13.38 3.71
N ASP A 364 -11.49 -13.99 2.74
CA ASP A 364 -10.93 -14.18 1.40
C ASP A 364 -10.95 -12.85 0.62
N ILE A 365 -9.76 -12.38 0.26
CA ILE A 365 -9.53 -11.12 -0.47
C ILE A 365 -9.34 -11.34 -1.98
N SER A 366 -9.42 -12.57 -2.46
CA SER A 366 -9.24 -12.89 -3.87
C SER A 366 -10.38 -12.30 -4.72
N HIS A 367 -10.03 -11.68 -5.84
CA HIS A 367 -11.02 -11.11 -6.74
C HIS A 367 -11.72 -12.20 -7.56
N PRO A 368 -13.07 -12.16 -7.68
CA PRO A 368 -13.78 -13.02 -8.60
C PRO A 368 -13.33 -12.76 -10.05
N PRO A 369 -13.43 -13.77 -10.94
CA PRO A 369 -13.18 -13.58 -12.36
C PRO A 369 -13.96 -12.40 -12.94
N GLY A 370 -13.29 -11.56 -13.72
CA GLY A 370 -13.88 -10.38 -14.38
C GLY A 370 -13.89 -9.10 -13.54
N TRP A 371 -13.48 -9.14 -12.27
CA TRP A 371 -13.26 -7.94 -11.48
C TRP A 371 -11.88 -7.36 -11.74
N GLU A 372 -11.81 -6.05 -12.00
CA GLU A 372 -10.54 -5.34 -12.22
C GLU A 372 -10.52 -4.08 -11.37
N THR A 373 -9.72 -4.06 -10.30
CA THR A 373 -9.55 -2.88 -9.41
C THR A 373 -8.70 -1.76 -10.04
N GLY A 374 -8.20 -1.97 -11.26
CA GLY A 374 -7.45 -0.97 -12.01
C GLY A 374 -5.99 -0.78 -11.57
N ARG A 375 -5.52 -1.56 -10.58
CA ARG A 375 -4.13 -1.67 -10.15
C ARG A 375 -3.78 -3.12 -9.79
N PRO A 376 -2.50 -3.51 -9.86
CA PRO A 376 -2.02 -4.71 -9.19
C PRO A 376 -2.17 -4.58 -7.67
N SER A 377 -2.14 -5.72 -6.98
CA SER A 377 -2.18 -5.78 -5.52
C SER A 377 -0.92 -5.12 -4.95
N GLU A 378 -1.07 -4.08 -4.12
CA GLU A 378 0.06 -3.39 -3.48
C GLU A 378 -0.29 -3.03 -2.02
N PRO A 379 0.46 -3.53 -1.02
CA PRO A 379 0.22 -3.24 0.40
C PRO A 379 0.23 -1.75 0.74
N ASP A 380 1.13 -0.97 0.13
CA ASP A 380 1.29 0.45 0.42
C ASP A 380 0.01 1.26 0.10
N TYR A 381 -0.73 0.90 -0.95
CA TYR A 381 -2.01 1.56 -1.24
C TYR A 381 -3.10 1.18 -0.25
N MET A 382 -3.04 -0.03 0.30
CA MET A 382 -3.97 -0.43 1.37
C MET A 382 -3.70 0.36 2.64
N ASP A 383 -2.43 0.55 3.02
CA ASP A 383 -2.08 1.41 4.14
C ASP A 383 -2.50 2.87 3.90
N LEU A 384 -2.28 3.41 2.70
CA LEU A 384 -2.76 4.76 2.36
C LEU A 384 -4.29 4.88 2.49
N ASN A 385 -5.06 3.85 2.14
CA ASN A 385 -6.51 3.85 2.33
C ASN A 385 -6.90 3.81 3.83
N LEU A 386 -6.18 3.04 4.66
CA LEU A 386 -6.36 3.06 6.11
C LEU A 386 -6.05 4.45 6.67
N GLN A 387 -4.92 5.04 6.30
CA GLN A 387 -4.54 6.40 6.70
C GLN A 387 -5.59 7.44 6.28
N SER A 388 -6.16 7.33 5.09
CA SER A 388 -7.24 8.21 4.63
C SER A 388 -8.48 8.13 5.53
N ALA A 389 -8.89 6.93 5.93
CA ALA A 389 -10.07 6.71 6.76
C ALA A 389 -9.87 7.08 8.25
N ARG A 390 -8.62 7.12 8.72
CA ARG A 390 -8.26 7.59 10.08
C ARG A 390 -8.44 9.11 10.24
N LYS A 391 -8.18 9.88 9.18
CA LYS A 391 -8.10 11.35 9.27
C LYS A 391 -9.48 11.95 9.48
N VAL A 392 -9.61 12.72 10.55
CA VAL A 392 -10.76 13.58 10.83
C VAL A 392 -10.33 15.01 10.61
N ASP A 393 -10.95 15.67 9.65
CA ASP A 393 -10.70 17.08 9.33
C ASP A 393 -12.04 17.82 9.41
N PRO A 394 -12.21 18.80 10.30
CA PRO A 394 -13.45 19.56 10.42
C PRO A 394 -13.84 20.33 9.14
N LEU A 395 -12.87 20.63 8.27
CA LEU A 395 -13.09 21.41 7.05
C LEU A 395 -13.45 20.55 5.83
N HIS A 396 -13.25 19.24 5.91
CA HIS A 396 -13.47 18.33 4.80
C HIS A 396 -14.41 17.19 5.21
N PRO A 397 -15.26 16.69 4.31
CA PRO A 397 -16.06 15.50 4.57
C PRO A 397 -15.17 14.34 5.03
N ARG A 398 -15.55 13.70 6.14
CA ARG A 398 -14.79 12.57 6.70
C ARG A 398 -14.79 11.42 5.71
N VAL A 399 -13.62 10.84 5.48
CA VAL A 399 -13.48 9.62 4.68
C VAL A 399 -13.95 8.44 5.52
N VAL A 400 -14.89 7.67 5.00
CA VAL A 400 -15.49 6.52 5.69
C VAL A 400 -15.48 5.30 4.77
N ILE A 401 -15.76 4.14 5.35
CA ILE A 401 -15.89 2.88 4.63
C ILE A 401 -17.38 2.59 4.45
N PHE A 402 -17.77 2.18 3.26
CA PHE A 402 -19.15 1.79 2.95
C PHE A 402 -19.19 0.34 2.45
N GLN A 403 -19.95 -0.51 3.13
CA GLN A 403 -20.23 -1.87 2.68
C GLN A 403 -21.29 -1.84 1.58
N PHE A 404 -20.85 -2.02 0.34
CA PHE A 404 -21.71 -2.01 -0.83
C PHE A 404 -22.46 -3.33 -1.02
N ASP A 405 -21.96 -4.45 -0.48
CA ASP A 405 -22.62 -5.75 -0.56
C ASP A 405 -23.71 -5.86 0.52
N ASP A 406 -24.96 -5.96 0.10
CA ASP A 406 -26.12 -6.09 0.97
C ASP A 406 -26.38 -7.55 1.41
N GLN A 407 -25.84 -8.52 0.67
CA GLN A 407 -26.08 -9.94 0.92
C GLN A 407 -25.02 -10.53 1.86
N ALA A 408 -23.81 -9.96 1.85
CA ALA A 408 -22.70 -10.42 2.65
C ALA A 408 -22.03 -9.25 3.38
N ALA A 409 -22.54 -8.94 4.58
CA ALA A 409 -22.08 -7.82 5.40
C ALA A 409 -20.56 -7.80 5.66
N LEU A 410 -19.94 -8.98 5.74
CA LEU A 410 -18.50 -9.15 5.97
C LEU A 410 -17.69 -9.37 4.68
N ASN A 411 -18.29 -9.22 3.49
CA ASN A 411 -17.56 -9.37 2.23
C ASN A 411 -16.57 -8.21 2.06
N PRO A 412 -15.25 -8.44 2.11
CA PRO A 412 -14.27 -7.36 2.05
C PRO A 412 -14.18 -6.72 0.67
N ARG A 413 -14.65 -7.44 -0.35
CA ARG A 413 -14.64 -6.99 -1.75
C ARG A 413 -15.76 -6.00 -2.02
N GLY A 414 -16.79 -5.94 -1.17
CA GLY A 414 -17.86 -4.95 -1.23
C GLY A 414 -17.50 -3.62 -0.58
N LEU A 415 -16.34 -3.51 0.08
CA LEU A 415 -15.96 -2.30 0.79
C LEU A 415 -15.53 -1.20 -0.18
N LEU A 416 -16.13 -0.02 -0.03
CA LEU A 416 -15.84 1.19 -0.81
C LEU A 416 -15.31 2.29 0.09
N VAL A 417 -14.48 3.16 -0.48
CA VAL A 417 -14.18 4.46 0.12
C VAL A 417 -15.33 5.42 -0.18
N ALA A 418 -15.86 6.08 0.84
CA ALA A 418 -16.96 7.04 0.74
C ALA A 418 -16.68 8.30 1.58
N TYR A 419 -17.55 9.30 1.45
CA TYR A 419 -17.56 10.49 2.30
C TYR A 419 -18.82 10.52 3.14
N GLU A 420 -18.65 10.86 4.41
CA GLU A 420 -19.77 11.18 5.31
C GLU A 420 -20.26 12.60 5.01
N VAL A 421 -21.55 12.75 4.68
CA VAL A 421 -22.17 14.04 4.40
C VAL A 421 -23.12 14.37 5.55
N SER A 422 -22.87 15.50 6.21
CA SER A 422 -23.76 16.00 7.27
C SER A 422 -25.13 16.35 6.68
N ARG A 423 -26.21 15.83 7.28
CA ARG A 423 -27.60 16.02 6.79
C ARG A 423 -28.04 17.50 6.66
N GLY A 424 -27.32 18.45 7.25
CA GLY A 424 -27.61 19.89 7.16
C GLY A 424 -26.88 20.66 6.06
N SER A 425 -26.19 19.98 5.13
CA SER A 425 -25.30 20.63 4.14
C SER A 425 -25.68 20.40 2.67
N VAL A 426 -26.88 19.87 2.40
CA VAL A 426 -27.39 19.63 1.03
C VAL A 426 -28.50 20.60 0.68
#